data_AF-A0A916BB83-F1
#
_entry.id   AF-A0A916BB83-F1
#
_cell.length_a   1.000
_cell.length_b   1.000
_cell.length_c   1.000
_cell.angle_alpha   90.00
_cell.angle_beta   90.00
_cell.angle_gamma   90.00
#
_symmetry.space_group_name_H-M   'P 1'
#
loop_
_entity.id
_entity.type
_entity.pdbx_description
1 polymer ?
#
loop_
_entity_poly.entity_id
_entity_poly.type
_entity_poly.pdbx_seq_one_letter_code
_entity_poly.pdbx_strand_id
1 'polypeptide(L)'
;MNSTGYFYPSRDRGLELDCQIRASLSGSLKWCLSNPNLPGKKNLLIKDNWFARPVDFGIYYDLVQALMLIEEQGKDVIPVEDIELLVNQLECSMNQTGSPELQRSGYPEIGTLRSPFFTDKELECMVRWLDLEPENSMGLTSLEEGELSQSGKNLARAFDALERLVPDFHAEFFAITRQVILAKPNGSQKLTFGGASSFALWGALTLNVDAHRDWWLYLPSLVHEYSHNLLFGIARNEPLVLNDPEELYHSPLRQEARPMDGIYHATFVSAREAVAMSRALQVLRSPNIPESLTEILEYCESVQQSSTRAFWDCLGVLEKEGRLSDLGAQVMKDTRVAMLENGLELV
;
A
#
# COMPACT_ATOMS: atom_id res chain seq x y z
N MET A 1 15.38 0.53 -23.83
CA MET A 1 14.00 0.37 -24.35
C MET A 1 13.09 1.16 -23.42
N ASN A 2 12.37 2.15 -23.93
CA ASN A 2 11.41 2.92 -23.12
C ASN A 2 10.26 1.97 -22.72
N SER A 3 10.30 1.41 -21.50
CA SER A 3 9.22 0.54 -21.00
C SER A 3 8.02 1.40 -20.61
N THR A 4 7.20 1.78 -21.59
CA THR A 4 5.98 2.58 -21.40
C THR A 4 4.79 1.78 -20.83
N GLY A 5 5.02 0.61 -20.25
CA GLY A 5 3.98 -0.26 -19.67
C GLY A 5 3.74 0.00 -18.19
N TYR A 6 2.64 -0.53 -17.66
CA TYR A 6 2.22 -0.33 -16.25
C TYR A 6 3.00 -1.16 -15.24
N PHE A 7 3.81 -2.14 -15.68
CA PHE A 7 4.43 -3.10 -14.79
C PHE A 7 5.85 -2.73 -14.31
N TYR A 8 6.81 -2.46 -15.21
CA TYR A 8 8.20 -2.25 -14.81
C TYR A 8 8.37 -1.05 -13.88
N PRO A 9 9.28 -1.10 -12.89
CA PRO A 9 9.42 -0.03 -11.91
C PRO A 9 9.84 1.29 -12.58
N SER A 10 9.20 2.39 -12.17
CA SER A 10 9.49 3.72 -12.67
C SER A 10 9.30 4.77 -11.57
N ARG A 11 10.40 5.38 -11.14
CA ARG A 11 10.39 6.50 -10.18
C ARG A 11 9.52 7.65 -10.66
N ASP A 12 9.64 8.01 -11.94
CA ASP A 12 8.91 9.17 -12.49
C ASP A 12 7.41 8.92 -12.51
N ARG A 13 6.98 7.70 -12.87
CA ARG A 13 5.56 7.31 -12.77
C ARG A 13 5.09 7.32 -11.32
N GLY A 14 5.89 6.81 -10.39
CA GLY A 14 5.55 6.85 -8.97
C GLY A 14 5.33 8.27 -8.45
N LEU A 15 6.21 9.21 -8.83
CA LEU A 15 6.08 10.63 -8.47
C LEU A 15 4.87 11.28 -9.14
N GLU A 16 4.61 10.96 -10.40
CA GLU A 16 3.45 11.48 -11.13
C GLU A 16 2.14 11.02 -10.48
N LEU A 17 2.02 9.73 -10.16
CA LEU A 17 0.86 9.17 -9.47
C LEU A 17 0.66 9.82 -8.10
N ASP A 18 1.71 9.92 -7.29
CA ASP A 18 1.64 10.54 -5.97
C ASP A 18 1.19 12.01 -6.04
N CYS A 19 1.71 12.76 -7.02
CA CYS A 19 1.31 14.14 -7.27
C CYS A 19 -0.17 14.23 -7.67
N GLN A 20 -0.62 13.40 -8.61
CA GLN A 20 -2.00 13.38 -9.10
C GLN A 20 -3.00 13.01 -8.00
N ILE A 21 -2.67 12.03 -7.16
CA ILE A 21 -3.56 11.55 -6.08
C ILE A 21 -3.69 12.59 -4.97
N ARG A 22 -2.58 13.21 -4.55
CA ARG A 22 -2.62 14.31 -3.56
C ARG A 22 -3.35 15.55 -4.08
N ALA A 23 -3.18 15.87 -5.37
CA ALA A 23 -3.94 16.93 -6.01
C ALA A 23 -5.45 16.62 -6.07
N SER A 24 -5.80 15.36 -6.35
CA SER A 24 -7.19 14.89 -6.36
C SER A 24 -7.84 14.99 -4.98
N LEU A 25 -7.14 14.60 -3.91
CA LEU A 25 -7.61 14.78 -2.53
C LEU A 25 -7.96 16.25 -2.23
N SER A 26 -7.09 17.18 -2.63
CA SER A 26 -7.34 18.62 -2.44
C SER A 26 -8.57 19.10 -3.22
N GLY A 27 -8.81 18.57 -4.41
CA GLY A 27 -10.02 18.83 -5.19
C GLY A 27 -11.28 18.26 -4.51
N SER A 28 -11.23 17.00 -4.08
CA SER A 28 -12.34 16.31 -3.42
C SER A 28 -12.72 16.95 -2.09
N LEU A 29 -11.74 17.42 -1.32
CA LEU A 29 -12.01 18.13 -0.07
C LEU A 29 -12.75 19.44 -0.30
N LYS A 30 -12.42 20.21 -1.35
CA LYS A 30 -13.19 21.40 -1.71
C LYS A 30 -14.66 21.08 -1.98
N TRP A 31 -14.93 19.93 -2.61
CA TRP A 31 -16.29 19.44 -2.80
C TRP A 31 -16.97 19.11 -1.46
N CYS A 32 -16.34 18.31 -0.58
CA CYS A 32 -16.88 17.97 0.74
C CYS A 32 -17.21 19.21 1.57
N LEU A 33 -16.32 20.21 1.54
CA LEU A 33 -16.48 21.47 2.29
C LEU A 33 -17.57 22.38 1.74
N SER A 34 -17.93 22.21 0.47
CA SER A 34 -19.06 22.89 -0.15
C SER A 34 -20.39 22.15 0.01
N ASN A 35 -20.37 20.93 0.58
CA ASN A 35 -21.55 20.08 0.68
C ASN A 35 -22.57 20.69 1.69
N PRO A 36 -23.83 20.90 1.28
CA PRO A 36 -24.86 21.52 2.15
C PRO A 36 -25.26 20.64 3.36
N ASN A 37 -24.91 19.36 3.35
CA ASN A 37 -25.12 18.44 4.45
C ASN A 37 -24.03 18.52 5.51
N LEU A 38 -22.89 19.16 5.23
CA LEU A 38 -21.83 19.34 6.21
C LEU A 38 -22.32 20.24 7.37
N PRO A 39 -22.39 19.74 8.61
CA PRO A 39 -22.77 20.53 9.75
C PRO A 39 -21.63 21.46 10.18
N GLY A 40 -21.97 22.69 10.57
CA GLY A 40 -21.00 23.72 10.92
C GLY A 40 -20.29 24.31 9.69
N LYS A 41 -20.46 25.62 9.44
CA LYS A 41 -19.68 26.28 8.37
C LYS A 41 -18.25 26.49 8.84
N LYS A 42 -17.29 25.79 8.22
CA LYS A 42 -15.87 26.14 8.33
C LYS A 42 -15.35 26.58 6.96
N ASN A 43 -14.82 27.81 6.92
CA ASN A 43 -14.08 28.30 5.76
C ASN A 43 -12.68 27.68 5.80
N LEU A 44 -12.57 26.40 5.44
CA LEU A 44 -11.28 25.73 5.38
C LEU A 44 -10.51 26.20 4.16
N LEU A 45 -9.31 26.71 4.41
CA LEU A 45 -8.37 27.13 3.38
C LEU A 45 -7.30 26.05 3.24
N ILE A 46 -7.38 25.29 2.15
CA ILE A 46 -6.31 24.37 1.76
C ILE A 46 -5.12 25.21 1.32
N LYS A 47 -4.03 25.14 2.08
CA LYS A 47 -2.79 25.89 1.76
C LYS A 47 -2.10 25.24 0.56
N ASP A 48 -1.52 26.05 -0.32
CA ASP A 48 -0.80 25.56 -1.52
C ASP A 48 0.40 24.65 -1.20
N ASN A 49 0.94 24.75 0.02
CA ASN A 49 2.05 23.93 0.50
C ASN A 49 1.61 22.77 1.41
N TRP A 50 0.30 22.50 1.52
CA TRP A 50 -0.20 21.37 2.29
C TRP A 50 0.26 20.07 1.64
N PHE A 51 0.93 19.24 2.42
CA PHE A 51 1.34 17.91 2.02
C PHE A 51 0.57 16.91 2.88
N ALA A 52 -0.54 16.40 2.34
CA ALA A 52 -1.39 15.44 3.04
C ALA A 52 -0.56 14.23 3.51
N ARG A 53 -0.73 13.80 4.75
CA ARG A 53 -0.19 12.55 5.28
C ARG A 53 -1.11 11.39 4.89
N PRO A 54 -0.65 10.13 4.93
CA PRO A 54 -1.52 8.98 4.66
C PRO A 54 -2.81 8.97 5.50
N VAL A 55 -2.74 9.32 6.79
CA VAL A 55 -3.93 9.39 7.66
C VAL A 55 -4.94 10.46 7.23
N ASP A 56 -4.51 11.52 6.54
CA ASP A 56 -5.43 12.56 6.06
C ASP A 56 -6.31 12.05 4.92
N PHE A 57 -5.83 11.07 4.13
CA PHE A 57 -6.67 10.35 3.17
C PHE A 57 -7.75 9.54 3.92
N GLY A 58 -7.37 8.84 4.98
CA GLY A 58 -8.32 8.02 5.75
C GLY A 58 -9.41 8.87 6.40
N ILE A 59 -9.03 10.01 7.00
CA ILE A 59 -9.98 10.97 7.56
C ILE A 59 -10.89 11.57 6.47
N TYR A 60 -10.36 11.81 5.26
CA TYR A 60 -11.18 12.21 4.12
C TYR A 60 -12.22 11.14 3.75
N TYR A 61 -11.84 9.86 3.69
CA TYR A 61 -12.79 8.79 3.38
C TYR A 61 -13.84 8.62 4.49
N ASP A 62 -13.45 8.78 5.75
CA ASP A 62 -14.39 8.80 6.87
C ASP A 62 -15.42 9.93 6.72
N LEU A 63 -14.96 11.11 6.33
CA LEU A 63 -15.83 12.26 6.08
C LEU A 63 -16.79 12.00 4.91
N VAL A 64 -16.30 11.39 3.82
CA VAL A 64 -17.16 11.04 2.68
C VAL A 64 -18.22 10.02 3.09
N GLN A 65 -17.84 8.95 3.81
CA GLN A 65 -18.80 7.97 4.32
C GLN A 65 -19.86 8.62 5.21
N ALA A 66 -19.45 9.53 6.09
CA ALA A 66 -20.38 10.26 6.95
C ALA A 66 -21.38 11.10 6.13
N LEU A 67 -20.89 11.82 5.12
CA LEU A 67 -21.74 12.62 4.24
C LEU A 67 -22.72 11.76 3.42
N MET A 68 -22.28 10.60 2.94
CA MET A 68 -23.14 9.65 2.21
C MET A 68 -24.23 9.10 3.12
N LEU A 69 -23.89 8.68 4.35
CA LEU A 69 -24.87 8.21 5.31
C LEU A 69 -25.90 9.29 5.67
N ILE A 70 -25.48 10.55 5.82
CA ILE A 70 -26.39 11.67 6.04
C ILE A 70 -27.33 11.88 4.85
N GLU A 71 -26.83 11.74 3.63
CA GLU A 71 -27.64 11.88 2.42
C GLU A 71 -28.70 10.76 2.32
N GLU A 72 -28.33 9.53 2.68
CA GLU A 72 -29.21 8.36 2.63
C GLU A 72 -30.22 8.30 3.79
N GLN A 73 -29.79 8.62 5.02
CA GLN A 73 -30.53 8.34 6.26
C GLN A 73 -30.93 9.60 7.03
N GLY A 74 -30.50 10.78 6.58
CA GLY A 74 -30.79 12.07 7.21
C GLY A 74 -29.72 12.52 8.21
N LYS A 75 -29.79 13.79 8.63
CA LYS A 75 -28.73 14.47 9.41
C LYS A 75 -28.49 13.93 10.81
N ASP A 76 -29.45 13.18 11.36
CA ASP A 76 -29.37 12.68 12.74
C ASP A 76 -28.69 11.31 12.83
N VAL A 77 -28.29 10.70 11.70
CA VAL A 77 -27.64 9.38 11.66
C VAL A 77 -26.25 9.37 12.29
N ILE A 78 -25.54 10.49 12.21
CA ILE A 78 -24.19 10.68 12.75
C ILE A 78 -24.20 11.93 13.64
N PRO A 79 -23.65 11.84 14.87
CA PRO A 79 -23.50 13.00 15.73
C PRO A 79 -22.70 14.12 15.04
N VAL A 80 -23.16 15.36 15.18
CA VAL A 80 -22.52 16.53 14.56
C VAL A 80 -21.07 16.69 15.04
N GLU A 81 -20.83 16.40 16.31
CA GLU A 81 -19.51 16.43 16.95
C GLU A 81 -18.49 15.50 16.28
N ASP A 82 -18.92 14.34 15.77
CA ASP A 82 -18.05 13.37 15.10
C ASP A 82 -17.61 13.92 13.74
N ILE A 83 -18.53 14.57 13.01
CA ILE A 83 -18.21 15.21 11.73
C ILE A 83 -17.32 16.43 11.95
N GLU A 84 -17.63 17.26 12.94
CA GLU A 84 -16.81 18.42 13.29
C GLU A 84 -15.38 18.00 13.70
N LEU A 85 -15.23 16.86 14.36
CA LEU A 85 -13.94 16.28 14.72
C LEU A 85 -13.12 15.89 13.48
N LEU A 86 -13.70 15.17 12.51
CA LEU A 86 -13.02 14.83 11.25
C LEU A 86 -12.54 16.09 10.52
N VAL A 87 -13.42 17.09 10.43
CA VAL A 87 -13.10 18.37 9.79
C VAL A 87 -12.01 19.12 10.55
N ASN A 88 -12.04 19.13 11.89
CA ASN A 88 -10.99 19.72 12.72
C ASN A 88 -9.64 19.04 12.53
N GLN A 89 -9.60 17.71 12.38
CA GLN A 89 -8.34 16.99 12.16
C GLN A 89 -7.72 17.35 10.81
N LEU A 90 -8.53 17.41 9.74
CA LEU A 90 -8.09 17.87 8.42
C LEU A 90 -7.61 19.33 8.48
N GLU A 91 -8.32 20.20 9.19
CA GLU A 91 -7.91 21.59 9.41
C GLU A 91 -6.56 21.69 10.12
N CYS A 92 -6.37 20.92 11.19
CA CYS A 92 -5.11 20.84 11.91
C CYS A 92 -3.97 20.39 10.99
N SER A 93 -4.18 19.34 10.18
CA SER A 93 -3.19 18.87 9.21
C SER A 93 -2.86 19.94 8.15
N MET A 94 -3.88 20.61 7.58
CA MET A 94 -3.68 21.70 6.62
C MET A 94 -2.95 22.90 7.23
N ASN A 95 -3.14 23.12 8.52
CA ASN A 95 -2.52 24.23 9.24
C ASN A 95 -1.10 23.95 9.68
N GLN A 96 -0.75 22.69 9.93
CA GLN A 96 0.62 22.25 10.04
C GLN A 96 1.30 22.54 8.69
N THR A 97 2.17 23.55 8.66
CA THR A 97 3.15 23.63 7.58
C THR A 97 3.91 22.31 7.64
N GLY A 98 3.75 21.45 6.62
CA GLY A 98 4.44 20.18 6.59
C GLY A 98 5.89 20.40 6.99
N SER A 99 6.41 19.60 7.93
CA SER A 99 7.82 19.75 8.31
C SER A 99 8.62 19.80 7.00
N PRO A 100 9.46 20.82 6.78
CA PRO A 100 10.33 20.84 5.61
C PRO A 100 11.11 19.53 5.48
N GLU A 101 11.33 18.78 6.57
CA GLU A 101 12.01 17.48 6.60
C GLU A 101 11.21 16.36 5.93
N LEU A 102 9.88 16.31 6.09
CA LEU A 102 8.98 15.35 5.39
C LEU A 102 8.97 15.59 3.87
N GLN A 103 9.18 16.83 3.44
CA GLN A 103 9.34 17.20 2.03
C GLN A 103 10.79 17.03 1.53
N ARG A 104 11.79 17.00 2.42
CA ARG A 104 13.23 17.08 2.04
C ARG A 104 13.99 15.77 2.14
N SER A 105 13.60 14.81 2.99
CA SER A 105 14.43 13.62 3.20
C SER A 105 14.38 12.65 2.01
N GLY A 106 13.23 12.55 1.33
CA GLY A 106 13.00 11.52 0.31
C GLY A 106 12.82 10.11 0.88
N TYR A 107 12.83 9.94 2.20
CA TYR A 107 12.60 8.66 2.91
C TYR A 107 11.24 8.67 3.61
N PRO A 108 10.55 7.52 3.74
CA PRO A 108 9.29 7.45 4.45
C PRO A 108 9.52 7.64 5.95
N GLU A 109 8.54 8.22 6.61
CA GLU A 109 8.48 8.24 8.06
C GLU A 109 8.28 6.81 8.58
N ILE A 110 9.11 6.39 9.53
CA ILE A 110 8.99 5.08 10.17
C ILE A 110 8.37 5.28 11.55
N GLY A 111 7.25 4.62 11.80
CA GLY A 111 6.50 4.74 13.05
C GLY A 111 5.81 3.45 13.46
N THR A 112 4.97 3.54 14.49
CA THR A 112 4.12 2.45 14.96
C THR A 112 2.79 3.01 15.45
N LEU A 113 1.80 2.14 15.71
CA LEU A 113 0.41 2.49 16.03
C LEU A 113 0.24 3.04 17.47
N ARG A 114 1.01 4.06 17.86
CA ARG A 114 0.87 4.78 19.14
C ARG A 114 1.34 6.23 19.07
N SER A 115 1.07 6.99 20.12
CA SER A 115 1.70 8.30 20.36
C SER A 115 3.25 8.17 20.46
N PRO A 116 4.03 9.16 19.98
CA PRO A 116 3.61 10.43 19.39
C PRO A 116 3.33 10.39 17.88
N PHE A 117 3.39 9.21 17.23
CA PHE A 117 3.20 9.10 15.78
C PHE A 117 1.77 9.44 15.34
N PHE A 118 0.80 9.07 16.18
CA PHE A 118 -0.61 9.29 15.91
C PHE A 118 -1.33 9.67 17.21
N THR A 119 -2.33 10.54 17.09
CA THR A 119 -3.37 10.76 18.10
C THR A 119 -4.32 9.56 18.17
N ASP A 120 -5.07 9.41 19.26
CA ASP A 120 -6.01 8.29 19.43
C ASP A 120 -7.00 8.17 18.26
N LYS A 121 -7.48 9.30 17.74
CA LYS A 121 -8.41 9.34 16.61
C LYS A 121 -7.75 9.01 15.27
N GLU A 122 -6.51 9.41 15.08
CA GLU A 122 -5.71 8.97 13.93
C GLU A 122 -5.47 7.46 14.01
N LEU A 123 -5.21 6.89 15.19
CA LEU A 123 -5.06 5.45 15.37
C LEU A 123 -6.33 4.68 15.01
N GLU A 124 -7.49 5.15 15.48
CA GLU A 124 -8.80 4.57 15.11
C GLU A 124 -8.98 4.56 13.58
N CYS A 125 -8.63 5.66 12.90
CA CYS A 125 -8.68 5.77 11.45
C CYS A 125 -7.69 4.79 10.76
N MET A 126 -6.43 4.79 11.19
CA MET A 126 -5.40 3.89 10.65
C MET A 126 -5.81 2.42 10.77
N VAL A 127 -6.23 1.98 11.95
CA VAL A 127 -6.64 0.59 12.19
C VAL A 127 -7.87 0.24 11.36
N ARG A 128 -8.88 1.10 11.28
CA ARG A 128 -10.09 0.84 10.47
C ARG A 128 -9.76 0.61 9.00
N TRP A 129 -8.88 1.43 8.44
CA TRP A 129 -8.56 1.36 7.01
C TRP A 129 -7.52 0.31 6.65
N LEU A 130 -6.71 -0.13 7.62
CA LEU A 130 -5.78 -1.25 7.44
C LEU A 130 -6.47 -2.60 7.70
N ASP A 131 -7.38 -2.68 8.68
CA ASP A 131 -8.01 -3.91 9.17
C ASP A 131 -9.53 -3.88 8.94
N LEU A 132 -9.94 -3.65 7.69
CA LEU A 132 -11.33 -3.34 7.33
C LEU A 132 -12.28 -4.55 7.42
N GLU A 133 -11.77 -5.78 7.27
CA GLU A 133 -12.57 -6.99 7.17
C GLU A 133 -12.67 -7.70 8.53
N PRO A 134 -13.79 -7.65 9.27
CA PRO A 134 -13.88 -8.21 10.62
C PRO A 134 -13.70 -9.72 10.66
N GLU A 135 -14.00 -10.43 9.57
CA GLU A 135 -13.78 -11.88 9.44
C GLU A 135 -12.33 -12.25 9.15
N ASN A 136 -11.57 -11.32 8.57
CA ASN A 136 -10.14 -11.48 8.27
C ASN A 136 -9.26 -10.58 9.13
N SER A 137 -9.73 -10.23 10.34
CA SER A 137 -9.04 -9.24 11.18
C SER A 137 -7.60 -9.66 11.48
N MET A 138 -6.69 -8.74 11.25
CA MET A 138 -5.25 -8.84 11.52
C MET A 138 -4.89 -8.49 12.97
N GLY A 139 -5.80 -7.82 13.69
CA GLY A 139 -5.62 -7.49 15.11
C GLY A 139 -4.38 -6.61 15.33
N LEU A 140 -4.25 -5.53 14.57
CA LEU A 140 -3.04 -4.69 14.58
C LEU A 140 -2.82 -4.02 15.94
N THR A 141 -1.60 -4.06 16.45
CA THR A 141 -1.17 -3.30 17.63
C THR A 141 0.22 -2.70 17.49
N SER A 142 0.54 -1.74 18.35
CA SER A 142 1.80 -1.03 18.38
C SER A 142 2.98 -1.88 18.87
N LEU A 143 4.18 -1.38 18.61
CA LEU A 143 5.42 -1.92 19.15
C LEU A 143 5.89 -1.15 20.38
N GLU A 144 6.58 -1.85 21.27
CA GLU A 144 7.36 -1.22 22.32
C GLU A 144 8.61 -0.53 21.76
N GLU A 145 9.21 0.39 22.53
CA GLU A 145 10.33 1.21 22.05
C GLU A 145 11.54 0.37 21.60
N GLY A 146 11.86 -0.69 22.35
CA GLY A 146 12.94 -1.61 22.00
C GLY A 146 12.65 -2.40 20.71
N GLU A 147 11.40 -2.85 20.54
CA GLU A 147 10.96 -3.57 19.34
C GLU A 147 10.99 -2.66 18.10
N LEU A 148 10.50 -1.43 18.25
CA LEU A 148 10.52 -0.40 17.20
C LEU A 148 11.96 -0.06 16.81
N SER A 149 12.85 0.15 17.78
CA SER A 149 14.26 0.46 17.52
C SER A 149 14.97 -0.67 16.76
N GLN A 150 14.77 -1.92 17.19
CA GLN A 150 15.37 -3.07 16.53
C GLN A 150 14.81 -3.30 15.13
N SER A 151 13.48 -3.22 14.98
CA SER A 151 12.82 -3.40 13.69
C SER A 151 13.16 -2.27 12.72
N GLY A 152 13.32 -1.04 13.21
CA GLY A 152 13.80 0.09 12.42
C GLY A 152 15.21 -0.11 11.88
N LYS A 153 16.13 -0.73 12.65
CA LYS A 153 17.47 -1.10 12.15
C LYS A 153 17.40 -2.17 11.07
N ASN A 154 16.55 -3.17 11.26
CA ASN A 154 16.33 -4.22 10.26
C ASN A 154 15.76 -3.63 8.97
N LEU A 155 14.75 -2.76 9.07
CA LEU A 155 14.16 -2.08 7.93
C LEU A 155 15.17 -1.19 7.21
N ALA A 156 16.00 -0.44 7.93
CA ALA A 156 17.07 0.37 7.32
C ALA A 156 18.05 -0.50 6.52
N ARG A 157 18.47 -1.65 7.07
CA ARG A 157 19.32 -2.61 6.34
C ARG A 157 18.61 -3.19 5.11
N ALA A 158 17.30 -3.40 5.18
CA ALA A 158 16.50 -3.82 4.04
C ALA A 158 16.44 -2.75 2.94
N PHE A 159 16.30 -1.47 3.29
CA PHE A 159 16.36 -0.37 2.33
C PHE A 159 17.72 -0.29 1.64
N ASP A 160 18.82 -0.36 2.40
CA ASP A 160 20.18 -0.38 1.84
C ASP A 160 20.40 -1.55 0.87
N ALA A 161 19.84 -2.72 1.21
CA ALA A 161 19.92 -3.89 0.35
C ALA A 161 19.04 -3.75 -0.90
N LEU A 162 17.82 -3.19 -0.78
CA LEU A 162 16.94 -2.94 -1.92
C LEU A 162 17.58 -1.96 -2.91
N GLU A 163 18.22 -0.89 -2.43
CA GLU A 163 18.96 0.06 -3.27
C GLU A 163 20.08 -0.63 -4.07
N ARG A 164 20.81 -1.53 -3.44
CA ARG A 164 21.94 -2.23 -4.06
C ARG A 164 21.52 -3.33 -5.04
N LEU A 165 20.45 -4.05 -4.71
CA LEU A 165 20.04 -5.25 -5.46
C LEU A 165 19.06 -4.91 -6.58
N VAL A 166 18.15 -3.97 -6.35
CA VAL A 166 17.08 -3.58 -7.27
C VAL A 166 16.81 -2.06 -7.20
N PRO A 167 17.78 -1.22 -7.62
CA PRO A 167 17.75 0.23 -7.42
C PRO A 167 16.52 0.93 -8.02
N ASP A 168 15.94 0.38 -9.08
CA ASP A 168 14.75 0.92 -9.71
C ASP A 168 13.47 0.64 -8.91
N PHE A 169 13.32 -0.56 -8.34
CA PHE A 169 12.26 -0.86 -7.37
C PHE A 169 12.40 0.01 -6.11
N HIS A 170 13.63 0.17 -5.60
CA HIS A 170 13.92 1.10 -4.51
C HIS A 170 13.46 2.52 -4.88
N ALA A 171 13.91 3.06 -6.01
CA ALA A 171 13.56 4.42 -6.44
C ALA A 171 12.05 4.64 -6.60
N GLU A 172 11.30 3.65 -7.12
CA GLU A 172 9.84 3.73 -7.22
C GLU A 172 9.15 3.60 -5.86
N PHE A 173 9.62 2.72 -4.97
CA PHE A 173 9.13 2.61 -3.60
C PHE A 173 9.17 3.97 -2.90
N PHE A 174 10.33 4.66 -2.94
CA PHE A 174 10.52 5.96 -2.30
C PHE A 174 9.76 7.11 -3.00
N ALA A 175 9.30 6.91 -4.24
CA ALA A 175 8.46 7.87 -4.93
C ALA A 175 6.99 7.83 -4.44
N ILE A 176 6.52 6.66 -4.00
CA ILE A 176 5.12 6.41 -3.63
C ILE A 176 4.95 6.39 -2.11
N THR A 177 5.80 5.64 -1.41
CA THR A 177 5.67 5.39 0.03
C THR A 177 6.17 6.56 0.84
N ARG A 178 5.31 7.08 1.73
CA ARG A 178 5.59 8.18 2.66
C ARG A 178 5.64 7.75 4.11
N GLN A 179 5.02 6.62 4.46
CA GLN A 179 5.01 6.12 5.82
C GLN A 179 5.09 4.59 5.85
N VAL A 180 5.97 4.08 6.71
CA VAL A 180 6.04 2.65 7.06
C VAL A 180 5.65 2.50 8.52
N ILE A 181 4.54 1.82 8.76
CA ILE A 181 4.03 1.52 10.09
C ILE A 181 4.49 0.12 10.48
N LEU A 182 5.31 0.03 11.53
CA LEU A 182 5.70 -1.24 12.12
C LEU A 182 4.67 -1.63 13.19
N ALA A 183 4.08 -2.81 13.03
CA ALA A 183 3.03 -3.33 13.88
C ALA A 183 3.25 -4.82 14.18
N LYS A 184 2.44 -5.36 15.08
CA LYS A 184 2.36 -6.81 15.34
C LYS A 184 0.91 -7.22 15.63
N PRO A 185 0.56 -8.51 15.57
CA PRO A 185 -0.75 -8.99 15.99
C PRO A 185 -0.93 -8.82 17.50
N ASN A 186 -2.16 -8.52 17.92
CA ASN A 186 -2.53 -8.34 19.32
C ASN A 186 -2.86 -9.66 20.06
N GLY A 187 -2.79 -10.80 19.36
CA GLY A 187 -3.11 -12.14 19.88
C GLY A 187 -4.56 -12.57 19.69
N SER A 188 -5.43 -11.72 19.13
CA SER A 188 -6.84 -12.01 18.81
C SER A 188 -7.15 -12.01 17.31
N GLN A 189 -6.11 -11.98 16.48
CA GLN A 189 -6.23 -11.97 15.02
C GLN A 189 -6.90 -13.24 14.49
N LYS A 190 -7.74 -13.09 13.46
CA LYS A 190 -8.34 -14.19 12.71
C LYS A 190 -7.46 -14.60 11.51
N LEU A 191 -6.64 -13.69 11.01
CA LEU A 191 -5.73 -13.92 9.88
C LEU A 191 -4.29 -13.54 10.26
N THR A 192 -3.33 -14.35 9.83
CA THR A 192 -1.91 -13.97 9.91
C THR A 192 -1.59 -13.05 8.74
N PHE A 193 -0.93 -11.91 9.02
CA PHE A 193 -0.53 -10.94 8.01
C PHE A 193 0.99 -10.77 7.97
N GLY A 194 1.54 -10.55 6.77
CA GLY A 194 2.91 -10.10 6.56
C GLY A 194 2.96 -8.57 6.52
N GLY A 195 2.14 -7.98 5.68
CA GLY A 195 1.91 -6.54 5.65
C GLY A 195 0.46 -6.22 5.28
N ALA A 196 0.16 -4.93 5.21
CA ALA A 196 -1.11 -4.41 4.74
C ALA A 196 -0.95 -3.02 4.12
N SER A 197 -1.72 -2.79 3.07
CA SER A 197 -1.79 -1.51 2.35
C SER A 197 -3.25 -1.21 2.01
N SER A 198 -3.62 0.07 1.97
CA SER A 198 -4.99 0.50 1.73
C SER A 198 -5.01 1.76 0.89
N PHE A 199 -5.87 1.80 -0.13
CA PHE A 199 -6.04 3.01 -0.94
C PHE A 199 -6.52 4.21 -0.10
N ALA A 200 -7.28 3.94 0.98
CA ALA A 200 -7.71 4.97 1.91
C ALA A 200 -6.56 5.56 2.73
N LEU A 201 -5.38 4.94 2.74
CA LEU A 201 -4.19 5.41 3.40
C LEU A 201 -3.04 5.56 2.39
N TRP A 202 -3.29 6.28 1.29
CA TRP A 202 -2.33 6.44 0.19
C TRP A 202 -0.91 6.78 0.66
N GLY A 203 0.04 5.94 0.26
CA GLY A 203 1.46 6.10 0.60
C GLY A 203 1.84 5.57 1.99
N ALA A 204 0.92 4.95 2.73
CA ALA A 204 1.26 4.13 3.89
C ALA A 204 1.33 2.65 3.52
N LEU A 205 2.17 1.93 4.25
CA LEU A 205 2.12 0.47 4.35
C LEU A 205 2.41 0.06 5.79
N THR A 206 1.83 -1.05 6.21
CA THR A 206 2.04 -1.65 7.53
C THR A 206 2.79 -2.96 7.39
N LEU A 207 3.79 -3.21 8.25
CA LEU A 207 4.58 -4.44 8.24
C LEU A 207 4.54 -5.11 9.61
N ASN A 208 4.25 -6.41 9.62
CA ASN A 208 4.25 -7.24 10.80
C ASN A 208 5.67 -7.60 11.22
N VAL A 209 6.17 -7.06 12.33
CA VAL A 209 7.55 -7.35 12.77
C VAL A 209 7.74 -8.78 13.25
N ASP A 210 6.68 -9.47 13.70
CA ASP A 210 6.78 -10.87 14.11
C ASP A 210 6.99 -11.80 12.92
N ALA A 211 6.46 -11.42 11.75
CA ALA A 211 6.69 -12.11 10.47
C ALA A 211 8.04 -11.72 9.84
N HIS A 212 8.66 -10.63 10.29
CA HIS A 212 9.88 -10.05 9.73
C HIS A 212 10.98 -9.89 10.79
N ARG A 213 11.34 -11.01 11.44
CA ARG A 213 12.36 -11.03 12.51
C ARG A 213 13.75 -10.66 12.02
N ASP A 214 14.06 -11.05 10.79
CA ASP A 214 15.33 -10.77 10.13
C ASP A 214 15.14 -9.73 9.01
N TRP A 215 16.16 -8.90 8.81
CA TRP A 215 16.12 -7.77 7.87
C TRP A 215 15.79 -8.20 6.43
N TRP A 216 16.24 -9.36 5.99
CA TRP A 216 16.04 -9.82 4.61
C TRP A 216 14.59 -10.20 4.32
N LEU A 217 13.81 -10.56 5.35
CA LEU A 217 12.39 -10.87 5.20
C LEU A 217 11.59 -9.64 4.72
N TYR A 218 12.07 -8.43 5.04
CA TYR A 218 11.43 -7.20 4.58
C TYR A 218 11.56 -7.00 3.05
N LEU A 219 12.56 -7.59 2.39
CA LEU A 219 12.82 -7.30 0.98
C LEU A 219 11.63 -7.59 0.06
N PRO A 220 11.07 -8.81 0.02
CA PRO A 220 9.90 -9.07 -0.82
C PRO A 220 8.66 -8.37 -0.29
N SER A 221 8.46 -8.31 1.03
CA SER A 221 7.29 -7.65 1.63
C SER A 221 7.22 -6.16 1.33
N LEU A 222 8.35 -5.45 1.27
CA LEU A 222 8.38 -4.07 0.80
C LEU A 222 7.88 -3.99 -0.63
N VAL A 223 8.43 -4.82 -1.53
CA VAL A 223 8.03 -4.90 -2.94
C VAL A 223 6.55 -5.22 -3.09
N HIS A 224 6.05 -6.16 -2.30
CA HIS A 224 4.66 -6.58 -2.26
C HIS A 224 3.73 -5.41 -1.90
N GLU A 225 3.94 -4.83 -0.72
CA GLU A 225 3.04 -3.82 -0.15
C GLU A 225 3.03 -2.53 -0.98
N TYR A 226 4.20 -2.03 -1.39
CA TYR A 226 4.20 -0.84 -2.23
C TYR A 226 3.62 -1.11 -3.62
N SER A 227 3.69 -2.35 -4.12
CA SER A 227 3.06 -2.70 -5.40
C SER A 227 1.53 -2.67 -5.31
N HIS A 228 0.92 -2.91 -4.13
CA HIS A 228 -0.50 -2.60 -3.91
C HIS A 228 -0.78 -1.10 -4.05
N ASN A 229 0.03 -0.24 -3.41
CA ASN A 229 -0.10 1.22 -3.57
C ASN A 229 0.05 1.65 -5.03
N LEU A 230 1.06 1.13 -5.75
CA LEU A 230 1.21 1.39 -7.18
C LEU A 230 -0.07 1.00 -7.96
N LEU A 231 -0.61 -0.18 -7.69
CA LEU A 231 -1.79 -0.68 -8.39
C LEU A 231 -3.04 0.14 -8.09
N PHE A 232 -3.24 0.55 -6.84
CA PHE A 232 -4.31 1.49 -6.48
C PHE A 232 -4.18 2.81 -7.25
N GLY A 233 -2.95 3.32 -7.41
CA GLY A 233 -2.71 4.55 -8.16
C GLY A 233 -2.98 4.42 -9.66
N ILE A 234 -2.72 3.25 -10.23
CA ILE A 234 -3.09 2.90 -11.61
C ILE A 234 -4.62 2.83 -11.73
N ALA A 235 -5.31 2.18 -10.79
CA ALA A 235 -6.76 1.98 -10.77
C ALA A 235 -7.59 3.19 -10.30
N ARG A 236 -6.97 4.33 -10.00
CA ARG A 236 -7.63 5.45 -9.30
C ARG A 236 -8.87 6.03 -9.99
N ASN A 237 -8.98 5.88 -11.32
CA ASN A 237 -10.04 6.47 -12.12
C ASN A 237 -11.06 5.45 -12.64
N GLU A 238 -10.71 4.16 -12.64
CA GLU A 238 -11.56 3.09 -13.16
C GLU A 238 -11.16 1.75 -12.56
N PRO A 239 -12.12 0.84 -12.33
CA PRO A 239 -11.82 -0.48 -11.78
C PRO A 239 -11.01 -1.32 -12.79
N LEU A 240 -10.12 -2.17 -12.28
CA LEU A 240 -9.33 -3.09 -13.11
C LEU A 240 -10.11 -4.36 -13.49
N VAL A 241 -11.08 -4.72 -12.65
CA VAL A 241 -12.01 -5.84 -12.87
C VAL A 241 -13.44 -5.34 -12.81
N LEU A 242 -14.29 -5.91 -13.66
CA LEU A 242 -15.72 -5.61 -13.81
C LEU A 242 -16.59 -6.74 -13.26
N ASN A 243 -15.98 -7.73 -12.61
CA ASN A 243 -16.71 -8.74 -11.84
C ASN A 243 -17.45 -8.05 -10.68
N ASP A 244 -18.57 -8.64 -10.27
CA ASP A 244 -19.30 -8.16 -9.11
C ASP A 244 -18.44 -8.37 -7.84
N PRO A 245 -18.28 -7.36 -6.97
CA PRO A 245 -17.53 -7.51 -5.71
C PRO A 245 -18.04 -8.63 -4.79
N GLU A 246 -19.31 -9.04 -4.92
CA GLU A 246 -19.90 -10.12 -4.12
C GLU A 246 -19.61 -11.53 -4.69
N GLU A 247 -19.13 -11.63 -5.93
CA GLU A 247 -18.77 -12.91 -6.54
C GLU A 247 -17.42 -13.42 -6.00
N LEU A 248 -17.43 -14.63 -5.45
CA LEU A 248 -16.24 -15.27 -4.89
C LEU A 248 -15.71 -16.37 -5.80
N TYR A 249 -14.39 -16.38 -5.97
CA TYR A 249 -13.66 -17.28 -6.84
C TYR A 249 -12.61 -18.05 -6.05
N HIS A 250 -12.31 -19.28 -6.47
CA HIS A 250 -11.24 -20.04 -5.87
C HIS A 250 -9.89 -19.31 -6.05
N SER A 251 -9.18 -19.08 -4.95
CA SER A 251 -7.84 -18.50 -4.95
C SER A 251 -6.81 -19.60 -4.73
N PRO A 252 -5.84 -19.82 -5.64
CA PRO A 252 -4.79 -20.82 -5.44
C PRO A 252 -3.92 -20.56 -4.19
N LEU A 253 -3.92 -19.32 -3.70
CA LEU A 253 -3.06 -18.86 -2.60
C LEU A 253 -3.73 -18.94 -1.23
N ARG A 254 -5.05 -19.14 -1.17
CA ARG A 254 -5.81 -19.21 0.09
C ARG A 254 -6.84 -20.33 0.03
N GLN A 255 -7.20 -20.88 1.18
CA GLN A 255 -8.28 -21.87 1.24
C GLN A 255 -9.64 -21.22 0.94
N GLU A 256 -9.82 -19.98 1.37
CA GLU A 256 -11.05 -19.22 1.21
C GLU A 256 -11.15 -18.59 -0.18
N ALA A 257 -12.36 -18.61 -0.73
CA ALA A 257 -12.66 -17.93 -1.99
C ALA A 257 -12.56 -16.41 -1.81
N ARG A 258 -12.14 -15.70 -2.87
CA ARG A 258 -11.94 -14.25 -2.84
C ARG A 258 -12.68 -13.56 -3.99
N PRO A 259 -13.02 -12.27 -3.83
CA PRO A 259 -13.42 -11.44 -4.96
C PRO A 259 -12.35 -11.43 -6.05
N MET A 260 -12.78 -11.23 -7.31
CA MET A 260 -11.84 -11.18 -8.44
C MET A 260 -10.78 -10.10 -8.29
N ASP A 261 -11.13 -8.97 -7.66
CA ASP A 261 -10.19 -7.88 -7.36
C ASP A 261 -9.02 -8.37 -6.49
N GLY A 262 -9.30 -9.20 -5.48
CA GLY A 262 -8.27 -9.80 -4.63
C GLY A 262 -7.34 -10.77 -5.39
N ILE A 263 -7.85 -11.49 -6.39
CA ILE A 263 -7.05 -12.37 -7.26
C ILE A 263 -6.21 -11.54 -8.24
N TYR A 264 -6.78 -10.46 -8.77
CA TYR A 264 -6.08 -9.52 -9.63
C TYR A 264 -4.89 -8.88 -8.91
N HIS A 265 -5.12 -8.39 -7.68
CA HIS A 265 -4.10 -7.82 -6.81
C HIS A 265 -2.98 -8.84 -6.53
N ALA A 266 -3.34 -10.06 -6.13
CA ALA A 266 -2.38 -11.13 -5.87
C ALA A 266 -1.52 -11.44 -7.11
N THR A 267 -2.15 -11.53 -8.28
CA THR A 267 -1.44 -11.76 -9.55
C THR A 267 -0.38 -10.68 -9.80
N PHE A 268 -0.77 -9.41 -9.69
CA PHE A 268 0.14 -8.28 -9.94
C PHE A 268 1.31 -8.25 -8.96
N VAL A 269 1.05 -8.33 -7.65
CA VAL A 269 2.12 -8.21 -6.64
C VAL A 269 3.05 -9.42 -6.65
N SER A 270 2.55 -10.64 -6.87
CA SER A 270 3.41 -11.83 -6.99
C SER A 270 4.34 -11.73 -8.21
N ALA A 271 3.88 -11.19 -9.33
CA ALA A 271 4.77 -10.94 -10.46
C ALA A 271 5.86 -9.89 -10.12
N ARG A 272 5.50 -8.84 -9.39
CA ARG A 272 6.44 -7.79 -8.96
C ARG A 272 7.52 -8.34 -8.03
N GLU A 273 7.14 -9.17 -7.06
CA GLU A 273 8.07 -9.89 -6.20
C GLU A 273 8.97 -10.82 -6.99
N ALA A 274 8.41 -11.62 -7.90
CA ALA A 274 9.17 -12.56 -8.73
C ALA A 274 10.23 -11.84 -9.58
N VAL A 275 9.86 -10.74 -10.25
CA VAL A 275 10.78 -9.94 -11.07
C VAL A 275 11.83 -9.24 -10.20
N ALA A 276 11.45 -8.67 -9.06
CA ALA A 276 12.41 -8.04 -8.14
C ALA A 276 13.43 -9.08 -7.64
N MET A 277 12.98 -10.24 -7.19
CA MET A 277 13.88 -11.29 -6.70
C MET A 277 14.73 -11.89 -7.82
N SER A 278 14.20 -12.04 -9.04
CA SER A 278 14.99 -12.46 -10.21
C SER A 278 16.15 -11.50 -10.48
N ARG A 279 15.90 -10.20 -10.45
CA ARG A 279 16.93 -9.16 -10.63
C ARG A 279 17.91 -9.12 -9.47
N ALA A 280 17.42 -9.24 -8.24
CA ALA A 280 18.28 -9.36 -7.06
C ALA A 280 19.23 -10.55 -7.21
N LEU A 281 18.73 -11.72 -7.64
CA LEU A 281 19.54 -12.92 -7.87
C LEU A 281 20.64 -12.73 -8.94
N GLN A 282 20.39 -11.94 -9.98
CA GLN A 282 21.42 -11.61 -10.98
C GLN A 282 22.58 -10.84 -10.33
N VAL A 283 22.27 -9.87 -9.46
CA VAL A 283 23.27 -9.16 -8.67
C VAL A 283 23.92 -10.09 -7.66
N LEU A 284 23.13 -10.94 -6.98
CA LEU A 284 23.63 -11.83 -5.93
C LEU A 284 24.64 -12.87 -6.44
N ARG A 285 24.43 -13.34 -7.68
CA ARG A 285 25.30 -14.31 -8.36
C ARG A 285 26.49 -13.66 -9.06
N SER A 286 26.61 -12.33 -9.02
CA SER A 286 27.74 -11.63 -9.61
C SER A 286 29.01 -11.82 -8.76
N PRO A 287 30.20 -11.89 -9.38
CA PRO A 287 31.45 -12.23 -8.68
C PRO A 287 31.92 -11.19 -7.63
N ASN A 288 31.35 -9.98 -7.64
CA ASN A 288 31.71 -8.89 -6.74
C ASN A 288 30.65 -8.62 -5.65
N ILE A 289 29.88 -9.64 -5.25
CA ILE A 289 28.89 -9.48 -4.18
C ILE A 289 29.57 -9.21 -2.82
N PRO A 290 29.10 -8.21 -2.05
CA PRO A 290 29.39 -8.13 -0.62
C PRO A 290 29.04 -9.43 0.12
N GLU A 291 29.98 -9.98 0.88
CA GLU A 291 29.79 -11.20 1.69
C GLU A 291 28.57 -11.08 2.64
N SER A 292 28.25 -9.87 3.10
CA SER A 292 27.08 -9.60 3.95
C SER A 292 25.72 -9.85 3.30
N LEU A 293 25.67 -10.14 1.99
CA LEU A 293 24.45 -10.40 1.22
C LEU A 293 24.37 -11.85 0.70
N THR A 294 25.39 -12.67 0.89
CA THR A 294 25.35 -14.06 0.41
C THR A 294 24.35 -14.92 1.19
N GLU A 295 24.08 -14.56 2.46
CA GLU A 295 23.13 -15.23 3.35
C GLU A 295 21.69 -15.24 2.82
N ILE A 296 21.34 -14.31 1.93
CA ILE A 296 19.97 -14.15 1.43
C ILE A 296 19.73 -14.82 0.07
N LEU A 297 20.74 -15.46 -0.52
CA LEU A 297 20.64 -16.04 -1.86
C LEU A 297 19.55 -17.12 -1.94
N GLU A 298 19.60 -18.11 -1.04
CA GLU A 298 18.61 -19.19 -0.99
C GLU A 298 17.19 -18.65 -0.70
N TYR A 299 17.10 -17.62 0.15
CA TYR A 299 15.84 -16.96 0.44
C TYR A 299 15.25 -16.28 -0.81
N CYS A 300 16.05 -15.49 -1.53
CA CYS A 300 15.61 -14.85 -2.78
C CYS A 300 15.23 -15.88 -3.86
N GLU A 301 15.92 -17.02 -3.94
CA GLU A 301 15.55 -18.12 -4.85
C GLU A 301 14.18 -18.70 -4.49
N SER A 302 13.98 -19.01 -3.21
CA SER A 302 12.71 -19.53 -2.71
C SER A 302 11.55 -18.57 -2.99
N VAL A 303 11.72 -17.28 -2.70
CA VAL A 303 10.68 -16.27 -2.95
C VAL A 303 10.44 -16.04 -4.44
N GLN A 304 11.49 -16.02 -5.27
CA GLN A 304 11.33 -15.91 -6.72
C GLN A 304 10.51 -17.07 -7.28
N GLN A 305 10.78 -18.30 -6.83
CA GLN A 305 10.06 -19.50 -7.29
C GLN A 305 8.60 -19.49 -6.83
N SER A 306 8.36 -19.24 -5.54
CA SER A 306 7.00 -19.24 -4.99
C SER A 306 6.14 -18.12 -5.59
N SER A 307 6.72 -16.93 -5.78
CA SER A 307 6.03 -15.78 -6.39
C SER A 307 5.76 -15.99 -7.88
N THR A 308 6.68 -16.66 -8.60
CA THR A 308 6.46 -17.05 -10.00
C THR A 308 5.28 -18.01 -10.12
N ARG A 309 5.23 -19.03 -9.26
CA ARG A 309 4.09 -19.97 -9.23
C ARG A 309 2.79 -19.25 -8.89
N ALA A 310 2.79 -18.41 -7.86
CA ALA A 310 1.62 -17.65 -7.44
C ALA A 310 1.06 -16.77 -8.56
N PHE A 311 1.93 -16.09 -9.31
CA PHE A 311 1.53 -15.32 -10.49
C PHE A 311 0.79 -16.19 -11.51
N TRP A 312 1.38 -17.31 -11.95
CA TRP A 312 0.79 -18.15 -12.99
C TRP A 312 -0.51 -18.82 -12.54
N ASP A 313 -0.57 -19.25 -11.29
CA ASP A 313 -1.78 -19.85 -10.73
C ASP A 313 -2.93 -18.83 -10.70
N CYS A 314 -2.69 -17.62 -10.21
CA CYS A 314 -3.71 -16.56 -10.18
C CYS A 314 -4.07 -16.05 -11.60
N LEU A 315 -3.09 -15.93 -12.49
CA LEU A 315 -3.33 -15.56 -13.89
C LEU A 315 -4.26 -16.58 -14.58
N GLY A 316 -4.08 -17.88 -14.31
CA GLY A 316 -4.98 -18.91 -14.83
C GLY A 316 -6.44 -18.72 -14.39
N VAL A 317 -6.67 -18.24 -13.18
CA VAL A 317 -8.03 -17.89 -12.71
C VAL A 317 -8.55 -16.63 -13.41
N LEU A 318 -7.72 -15.59 -13.55
CA LEU A 318 -8.10 -14.36 -14.26
C LEU A 318 -8.44 -14.62 -15.73
N GLU A 319 -7.67 -15.45 -16.44
CA GLU A 319 -7.93 -15.79 -17.84
C GLU A 319 -9.24 -16.58 -18.01
N LYS A 320 -9.62 -17.35 -16.99
CA LYS A 320 -10.81 -18.19 -17.01
C LYS A 320 -12.08 -17.45 -16.59
N GLU A 321 -12.01 -16.66 -15.52
CA GLU A 321 -13.18 -16.11 -14.82
C GLU A 321 -13.18 -14.57 -14.76
N GLY A 322 -12.05 -13.93 -15.10
CA GLY A 322 -11.88 -12.49 -15.00
C GLY A 322 -12.61 -11.73 -16.10
N ARG A 323 -13.37 -10.70 -15.70
CA ARG A 323 -13.97 -9.69 -16.58
C ARG A 323 -13.16 -8.42 -16.44
N LEU A 324 -12.07 -8.30 -17.19
CA LEU A 324 -11.15 -7.16 -17.05
C LEU A 324 -11.69 -5.92 -17.77
N SER A 325 -11.43 -4.72 -17.23
CA SER A 325 -11.54 -3.48 -17.99
C SER A 325 -10.43 -3.38 -19.04
N ASP A 326 -10.49 -2.40 -19.95
CA ASP A 326 -9.43 -2.18 -20.93
C ASP A 326 -8.08 -1.88 -20.24
N LEU A 327 -8.10 -1.06 -19.18
CA LEU A 327 -6.93 -0.80 -18.35
C LEU A 327 -6.46 -2.08 -17.64
N GLY A 328 -7.36 -2.85 -17.03
CA GLY A 328 -7.02 -4.10 -16.36
C GLY A 328 -6.37 -5.12 -17.30
N ALA A 329 -6.91 -5.26 -18.50
CA ALA A 329 -6.35 -6.14 -19.54
C ALA A 329 -4.95 -5.67 -19.97
N GLN A 330 -4.74 -4.37 -20.13
CA GLN A 330 -3.45 -3.80 -20.51
C GLN A 330 -2.39 -4.00 -19.40
N VAL A 331 -2.75 -3.77 -18.14
CA VAL A 331 -1.86 -4.00 -16.99
C VAL A 331 -1.48 -5.49 -16.87
N MET A 332 -2.42 -6.42 -17.03
CA MET A 332 -2.12 -7.86 -17.00
C MET A 332 -1.26 -8.31 -18.18
N LYS A 333 -1.49 -7.73 -19.38
CA LYS A 333 -0.63 -7.96 -20.54
C LYS A 333 0.81 -7.52 -20.27
N ASP A 334 1.01 -6.31 -19.75
CA ASP A 334 2.34 -5.78 -19.42
C ASP A 334 3.02 -6.64 -18.34
N THR A 335 2.25 -7.07 -17.33
CA THR A 335 2.71 -7.99 -16.27
C THR A 335 3.20 -9.32 -16.86
N ARG A 336 2.41 -9.96 -17.72
CA ARG A 336 2.76 -11.23 -18.37
C ARG A 336 4.00 -11.09 -19.25
N VAL A 337 4.09 -10.02 -20.05
CA VAL A 337 5.27 -9.75 -20.88
C VAL A 337 6.52 -9.64 -20.00
N ALA A 338 6.46 -8.90 -18.90
CA ALA A 338 7.60 -8.76 -18.00
C ALA A 338 8.02 -10.08 -17.34
N MET A 339 7.07 -10.93 -16.95
CA MET A 339 7.39 -12.26 -16.41
C MET A 339 8.16 -13.11 -17.44
N LEU A 340 7.69 -13.15 -18.69
CA LEU A 340 8.34 -13.90 -19.77
C LEU A 340 9.73 -13.32 -20.12
N GLU A 341 9.87 -12.00 -20.21
CA GLU A 341 11.15 -11.33 -20.49
C GLU A 341 12.22 -11.59 -19.42
N ASN A 342 11.81 -11.86 -18.18
CA ASN A 342 12.72 -12.20 -17.07
C ASN A 342 12.92 -13.72 -16.93
N GLY A 343 12.42 -14.54 -17.87
CA GLY A 343 12.56 -16.00 -17.86
C GLY A 343 11.78 -16.68 -16.73
N LEU A 344 10.71 -16.05 -16.25
CA LEU A 344 9.89 -16.51 -15.13
C LEU A 344 8.68 -17.29 -15.62
N GLU A 345 8.92 -18.39 -16.31
CA GLU A 345 7.90 -19.31 -16.82
C GLU A 345 7.49 -20.34 -15.75
N LEU A 346 6.29 -20.91 -15.90
CA LEU A 346 5.88 -22.04 -15.08
C LEU A 346 6.64 -23.29 -15.58
N VAL A 347 7.60 -23.76 -14.77
CA VAL A 347 8.42 -24.95 -15.06
C VAL A 347 7.67 -26.25 -14.77
#